data_AF-A2Q274-F1
#
_entry.id   AF-A2Q274-F1
#
_cell.length_a   1.000
_cell.length_b   1.000
_cell.length_c   1.000
_cell.angle_alpha   90.00
_cell.angle_beta   90.00
_cell.angle_gamma   90.00
#
_symmetry.space_group_name_H-M   'P 1'
#
loop_
_entity.id
_entity.type
_entity.pdbx_description
1 polymer ?
#
loop_
_entity_poly.entity_id
_entity_poly.type
_entity_poly.pdbx_seq_one_letter_code
_entity_poly.pdbx_strand_id
1 'polypeptide(L)'
;MDSTYKTNMYRMPMFEVVGVTSTDLIYSVGITNRVESAHALLKKYLDNSVGDLGTCWEKIDDMLLLQFTAIQTTFGQSVSVLEHRFKDVTLYSDLGGHVSRYALDNIALEETHCRETLCMNNDICGCVQRTSYGLPYACEIATKLLEEKPILLDEIHHHWHRLRMGEEINEVDFCVEVELKAIVERLKNYLSFPNEA
;
A
#
# COMPACT_ATOMS: atom_id res chain seq x y z
N MET A 1 -3.18 -14.17 3.36
CA MET A 1 -2.26 -13.99 4.51
C MET A 1 -1.54 -15.31 4.70
N ASP A 2 -0.24 -15.34 4.41
CA ASP A 2 0.58 -16.52 4.63
C ASP A 2 1.42 -16.28 5.90
N SER A 3 0.89 -16.72 7.04
CA SER A 3 1.57 -16.65 8.33
C SER A 3 2.44 -17.90 8.50
N THR A 4 3.46 -18.04 7.68
CA THR A 4 4.35 -19.20 7.70
C THR A 4 5.66 -18.89 8.44
N TYR A 5 5.69 -19.41 9.67
CA TYR A 5 6.85 -19.77 10.49
C TYR A 5 7.71 -18.65 11.09
N LYS A 6 7.38 -18.30 12.35
CA LYS A 6 8.25 -18.38 13.55
C LYS A 6 7.64 -17.51 14.66
N THR A 7 7.07 -18.15 15.67
CA THR A 7 6.74 -17.47 16.93
C THR A 7 8.03 -16.98 17.60
N ASN A 8 8.06 -15.73 18.07
CA ASN A 8 9.16 -15.20 18.89
C ASN A 8 9.29 -16.01 20.20
N MET A 9 10.37 -15.85 20.98
CA MET A 9 10.60 -16.51 22.28
C MET A 9 9.43 -16.36 23.28
N TYR A 10 8.56 -15.36 23.05
CA TYR A 10 7.34 -15.09 23.82
C TYR A 10 6.08 -15.76 23.26
N ARG A 11 6.19 -16.66 22.27
CA ARG A 11 5.09 -17.37 21.61
C ARG A 11 4.03 -16.48 20.93
N MET A 12 4.34 -15.20 20.70
CA MET A 12 3.48 -14.32 19.92
C MET A 12 3.68 -14.57 18.41
N PRO A 13 2.59 -14.59 17.61
CA PRO A 13 2.71 -14.64 16.16
C PRO A 13 3.49 -13.41 15.68
N MET A 14 4.55 -13.65 14.92
CA MET A 14 5.36 -12.61 14.29
C MET A 14 4.54 -12.04 13.12
N PHE A 15 3.88 -10.90 13.32
CA PHE A 15 2.96 -10.31 12.34
C PHE A 15 3.61 -9.07 11.71
N GLU A 16 4.05 -9.22 10.46
CA GLU A 16 4.52 -8.13 9.60
C GLU A 16 3.46 -7.92 8.52
N VAL A 17 2.82 -6.73 8.52
CA VAL A 17 1.94 -6.30 7.43
C VAL A 17 2.67 -5.24 6.64
N VAL A 18 3.34 -5.67 5.58
CA VAL A 18 3.82 -4.78 4.52
C VAL A 18 2.80 -4.83 3.41
N GLY A 19 2.23 -3.69 3.05
CA GLY A 19 1.30 -3.56 1.93
C GLY A 19 1.73 -2.47 0.97
N VAL A 20 1.27 -2.58 -0.27
CA VAL A 20 1.42 -1.54 -1.29
C VAL A 20 0.06 -0.88 -1.49
N THR A 21 0.03 0.45 -1.52
CA THR A 21 -1.18 1.21 -1.81
C THR A 21 -1.42 1.33 -3.31
N SER A 22 -2.62 1.78 -3.69
CA SER A 22 -2.95 2.10 -5.08
C SER A 22 -2.06 3.20 -5.68
N THR A 23 -1.29 3.94 -4.88
CA THR A 23 -0.33 4.96 -5.33
C THR A 23 1.12 4.45 -5.28
N ASP A 24 1.33 3.13 -5.25
CA ASP A 24 2.64 2.47 -5.19
C ASP A 24 3.51 2.86 -3.98
N LEU A 25 2.87 3.30 -2.90
CA LEU A 25 3.55 3.54 -1.63
C LEU A 25 3.48 2.31 -0.75
N ILE A 26 4.59 1.96 -0.13
CA ILE A 26 4.69 0.87 0.83
C ILE A 26 4.31 1.39 2.21
N TYR A 27 3.43 0.69 2.92
CA TYR A 27 3.15 0.91 4.34
C TYR A 27 3.53 -0.32 5.17
N SER A 28 3.99 -0.11 6.40
CA SER A 28 4.38 -1.18 7.33
C SER A 28 3.65 -1.00 8.66
N VAL A 29 2.82 -1.97 9.07
CA VAL A 29 2.03 -1.91 10.32
C VAL A 29 2.68 -2.71 11.46
N GLY A 30 3.66 -3.57 11.15
CA GLY A 30 4.44 -4.31 12.15
C GLY A 30 5.78 -4.69 11.55
N ILE A 31 6.89 -4.42 12.25
CA ILE A 31 8.24 -4.66 11.73
C ILE A 31 8.91 -5.73 12.59
N THR A 32 9.02 -6.94 12.06
CA THR A 32 9.84 -8.00 12.64
C THR A 32 10.69 -8.67 11.56
N ASN A 33 11.86 -8.08 11.35
CA ASN A 33 13.10 -8.74 10.95
C ASN A 33 13.15 -9.59 9.66
N ARG A 34 12.35 -9.32 8.62
CA ARG A 34 12.57 -10.02 7.33
C ARG A 34 12.57 -9.17 6.07
N VAL A 35 11.99 -7.97 6.07
CA VAL A 35 12.14 -7.03 4.96
C VAL A 35 13.30 -6.07 5.26
N GLU A 36 14.45 -6.27 4.58
CA GLU A 36 15.68 -5.50 4.80
C GLU A 36 15.47 -3.99 4.61
N SER A 37 14.60 -3.58 3.67
CA SER A 37 14.27 -2.17 3.43
C SER A 37 13.46 -1.54 4.58
N ALA A 38 12.47 -2.25 5.13
CA ALA A 38 11.69 -1.79 6.28
C ALA A 38 12.56 -1.72 7.55
N HIS A 39 13.47 -2.68 7.73
CA HIS A 39 14.43 -2.69 8.83
C HIS A 39 15.50 -1.59 8.69
N ALA A 40 16.00 -1.34 7.47
CA ALA A 40 16.91 -0.23 7.19
C ALA A 40 16.24 1.12 7.46
N LEU A 41 14.97 1.27 7.09
CA LEU A 41 14.18 2.46 7.38
C LEU A 41 14.03 2.65 8.90
N LEU A 42 13.57 1.63 9.63
CA LEU A 42 13.43 1.69 11.09
C LEU A 42 14.76 2.03 11.77
N LYS A 43 15.87 1.38 11.37
CA LYS A 43 17.20 1.69 11.89
C LYS A 43 17.60 3.15 11.66
N LYS A 44 17.29 3.69 10.48
CA LYS A 44 17.54 5.10 10.17
C LYS A 44 16.78 6.03 11.13
N TYR A 45 15.55 5.70 11.49
CA TYR A 45 14.77 6.49 12.46
C TYR A 45 15.27 6.32 13.90
N LEU A 46 15.62 5.08 14.29
CA LEU A 46 16.15 4.79 15.62
C LEU A 46 17.53 5.44 15.86
N ASP A 47 18.28 5.78 14.81
CA ASP A 47 19.54 6.54 14.78
C ASP A 47 20.73 5.84 15.47
N ASN A 48 20.57 5.39 16.72
CA ASN A 48 21.56 4.62 17.48
C ASN A 48 20.89 3.69 18.51
N SER A 49 21.66 2.75 19.08
CA SER A 49 21.16 1.77 20.05
C SER A 49 21.18 2.25 21.52
N VAL A 50 21.13 3.56 21.77
CA VAL A 50 21.33 4.16 23.10
C VAL A 50 20.04 4.78 23.69
N GLY A 51 18.88 4.60 23.05
CA GLY A 51 17.59 5.11 23.55
C GLY A 51 16.91 4.20 24.58
N ASP A 52 16.10 4.79 25.47
CA ASP A 52 15.13 4.04 26.26
C ASP A 52 13.88 3.69 25.43
N LEU A 53 13.02 2.83 25.99
CA LEU A 53 11.81 2.35 25.30
C LEU A 53 10.87 3.49 24.90
N GLY A 54 10.76 4.54 25.71
CA GLY A 54 9.91 5.69 25.40
C GLY A 54 10.41 6.45 24.19
N THR A 55 11.71 6.75 24.16
CA THR A 55 12.37 7.43 23.04
C THR A 55 12.30 6.59 21.75
N CYS A 56 12.41 5.27 21.86
CA CYS A 56 12.27 4.38 20.71
C CYS A 56 10.83 4.34 20.18
N TRP A 57 9.85 4.36 21.07
CA TRP A 57 8.43 4.41 20.71
C TRP A 57 8.08 5.71 19.98
N GLU A 58 8.51 6.87 20.50
CA GLU A 58 8.29 8.17 19.84
C GLU A 58 8.84 8.18 18.41
N LYS A 59 10.04 7.65 18.19
CA LYS A 59 10.63 7.55 16.84
C LYS A 59 9.87 6.61 15.91
N ILE A 60 9.30 5.52 16.44
CA ILE A 60 8.46 4.60 15.67
C ILE A 60 7.13 5.28 15.33
N ASP A 61 6.52 5.96 16.29
CA ASP A 61 5.27 6.71 16.12
C ASP A 61 5.44 7.80 15.04
N ASP A 62 6.52 8.59 15.13
CA ASP A 62 6.88 9.59 14.12
C ASP A 62 7.05 8.98 12.74
N MET A 63 7.75 7.84 12.64
CA MET A 63 7.92 7.13 11.36
C MET A 63 6.57 6.68 10.78
N LEU A 64 5.71 6.09 11.61
CA LEU A 64 4.38 5.64 11.18
C LEU A 64 3.50 6.82 10.75
N LEU A 65 3.53 7.91 11.51
CA LEU A 65 2.81 9.14 11.20
C LEU A 65 3.28 9.75 9.88
N LEU A 66 4.58 9.76 9.60
CA LEU A 66 5.13 10.23 8.33
C LEU A 66 4.70 9.34 7.16
N GLN A 67 4.75 8.01 7.30
CA GLN A 67 4.27 7.09 6.27
C GLN A 67 2.77 7.30 6.00
N PHE A 68 1.97 7.38 7.05
CA PHE A 68 0.53 7.61 6.96
C PHE A 68 0.20 8.93 6.27
N THR A 69 0.87 10.01 6.68
CA THR A 69 0.69 11.35 6.10
C THR A 69 1.09 11.38 4.63
N ALA A 70 2.18 10.73 4.25
CA ALA A 70 2.62 10.63 2.86
C ALA A 70 1.56 9.93 2.00
N ILE A 71 1.02 8.80 2.46
CA ILE A 71 -0.03 8.05 1.76
C ILE A 71 -1.33 8.85 1.66
N GLN A 72 -1.77 9.48 2.75
CA GLN A 72 -2.96 10.33 2.71
C GLN A 72 -2.77 11.50 1.73
N THR A 73 -1.56 12.05 1.65
CA THR A 73 -1.23 13.12 0.70
C THR A 73 -1.34 12.64 -0.74
N THR A 74 -0.76 11.48 -1.10
CA THR A 74 -0.84 10.95 -2.48
C THR A 74 -2.26 10.56 -2.87
N PHE A 75 -3.04 10.04 -1.92
CA PHE A 75 -4.48 9.81 -2.08
C PHE A 75 -5.24 11.11 -2.32
N GLY A 76 -5.04 12.12 -1.47
CA GLY A 76 -5.66 13.44 -1.63
C GLY A 76 -5.33 14.06 -2.99
N GLN A 77 -4.09 13.92 -3.45
CA GLN A 77 -3.69 14.36 -4.79
C GLN A 77 -4.39 13.58 -5.91
N SER A 78 -4.52 12.25 -5.79
CA SER A 78 -5.23 11.43 -6.78
C SER A 78 -6.72 11.78 -6.87
N VAL A 79 -7.34 12.15 -5.74
CA VAL A 79 -8.74 12.57 -5.69
C VAL A 79 -8.95 13.99 -6.23
N SER A 80 -8.08 14.93 -5.84
CA SER A 80 -8.34 16.37 -6.03
C SER A 80 -7.73 16.98 -7.29
N VAL A 81 -6.72 16.34 -7.88
CA VAL A 81 -5.96 16.91 -9.00
C VAL A 81 -5.94 15.97 -10.19
N LEU A 82 -6.66 16.37 -11.24
CA LEU A 82 -6.57 15.78 -12.57
C LEU A 82 -5.51 16.53 -13.39
N GLU A 83 -4.49 15.81 -13.87
CA GLU A 83 -3.45 16.39 -14.72
C GLU A 83 -4.02 16.82 -16.07
N HIS A 84 -3.46 17.90 -16.63
CA HIS A 84 -3.92 18.46 -17.91
C HIS A 84 -3.89 17.45 -19.06
N ARG A 85 -2.94 16.51 -19.06
CA ARG A 85 -2.84 15.49 -20.13
C ARG A 85 -4.02 14.51 -20.16
N PHE A 86 -4.75 14.38 -19.06
CA PHE A 86 -5.96 13.54 -18.96
C PHE A 86 -7.25 14.35 -19.10
N LYS A 87 -7.13 15.68 -19.04
CA LYS A 87 -8.27 16.57 -19.11
C LYS A 87 -8.82 16.63 -20.53
N ASP A 88 -10.14 16.55 -20.66
CA ASP A 88 -10.86 16.63 -21.94
C ASP A 88 -10.46 15.53 -22.96
N VAL A 89 -9.89 14.42 -22.48
CA VAL A 89 -9.57 13.25 -23.29
C VAL A 89 -10.60 12.16 -23.04
N THR A 90 -11.35 11.76 -24.08
CA THR A 90 -12.45 10.78 -24.00
C THR A 90 -12.04 9.48 -23.30
N LEU A 91 -10.82 8.99 -23.54
CA LEU A 91 -10.33 7.76 -22.93
C LEU A 91 -10.34 7.79 -21.39
N TYR A 92 -10.06 8.95 -20.79
CA TYR A 92 -9.84 9.12 -19.34
C TYR A 92 -11.01 9.82 -18.61
N SER A 93 -12.10 10.13 -19.31
CA SER A 93 -13.17 11.02 -18.81
C SER A 93 -13.74 10.60 -17.46
N ASP A 94 -13.83 9.29 -17.22
CA ASP A 94 -14.51 8.71 -16.07
C ASP A 94 -13.55 8.30 -14.94
N LEU A 95 -12.24 8.44 -15.16
CA LEU A 95 -11.21 7.95 -14.24
C LEU A 95 -10.73 9.02 -13.24
N GLY A 96 -10.83 10.29 -13.60
CA GLY A 96 -10.33 11.40 -12.81
C GLY A 96 -10.97 11.46 -11.42
N GLY A 97 -10.14 11.51 -10.37
CA GLY A 97 -10.60 11.56 -8.98
C GLY A 97 -11.13 10.23 -8.41
N HIS A 98 -11.27 9.20 -9.24
CA HIS A 98 -11.79 7.88 -8.88
C HIS A 98 -10.70 6.80 -8.89
N VAL A 99 -9.69 6.97 -9.75
CA VAL A 99 -8.57 6.05 -9.92
C VAL A 99 -7.28 6.71 -9.44
N SER A 100 -6.37 5.94 -8.87
CA SER A 100 -5.08 6.46 -8.43
C SER A 100 -4.27 7.06 -9.57
N ARG A 101 -3.51 8.12 -9.27
CA ARG A 101 -2.63 8.73 -10.26
C ARG A 101 -1.62 7.73 -10.83
N TYR A 102 -1.11 6.85 -9.97
CA TYR A 102 -0.18 5.81 -10.41
C TYR A 102 -0.80 4.86 -11.44
N ALA A 103 -2.07 4.46 -11.27
CA ALA A 103 -2.77 3.66 -12.27
C ALA A 103 -2.97 4.44 -13.58
N LEU A 104 -3.34 5.73 -13.50
CA LEU A 104 -3.45 6.59 -14.68
C LEU A 104 -2.13 6.69 -15.45
N ASP A 105 -1.00 6.79 -14.74
CA ASP A 105 0.34 6.83 -15.34
C ASP A 105 0.68 5.53 -16.07
N ASN A 106 0.33 4.39 -15.49
CA ASN A 106 0.51 3.08 -16.12
C ASN A 106 -0.38 2.91 -17.36
N ILE A 107 -1.64 3.35 -17.30
CA ILE A 107 -2.54 3.35 -18.47
C ILE A 107 -1.99 4.24 -19.58
N ALA A 108 -1.48 5.43 -19.23
CA ALA A 108 -0.87 6.34 -20.19
C ALA A 108 0.39 5.75 -20.84
N LEU A 109 1.21 5.03 -20.07
CA LEU A 109 2.37 4.33 -20.59
C LEU A 109 1.94 3.26 -21.60
N GLU A 110 0.92 2.47 -21.30
CA GLU A 110 0.38 1.46 -22.23
C GLU A 110 -0.28 2.09 -23.47
N GLU A 111 -0.92 3.24 -23.32
CA GLU A 111 -1.43 4.02 -24.45
C GLU A 111 -0.31 4.39 -25.42
N THR A 112 0.82 4.90 -24.89
CA THR A 112 1.99 5.23 -25.71
C THR A 112 2.58 3.98 -26.38
N HIS A 113 2.70 2.89 -25.64
CA HIS A 113 3.21 1.62 -26.16
C HIS A 113 2.34 1.06 -27.29
N CYS A 114 1.01 1.20 -27.20
CA CYS A 114 0.13 0.76 -28.28
C CYS A 114 0.30 1.60 -29.55
N ARG A 115 0.48 2.91 -29.43
CA ARG A 115 0.71 3.80 -30.57
C ARG A 115 1.99 3.44 -31.33
N GLU A 116 3.01 2.94 -30.62
CA GLU A 116 4.29 2.50 -31.21
C GLU A 116 4.22 1.12 -31.85
N THR A 117 3.51 0.18 -31.22
CA THR A 117 3.44 -1.23 -31.66
C THR A 117 2.29 -1.51 -32.63
N LEU A 118 1.42 -0.52 -32.89
CA LEU A 118 0.21 -0.60 -33.72
C LEU A 118 -0.81 -1.67 -33.29
N CYS A 119 -0.56 -2.39 -32.19
CA CYS A 119 -1.45 -3.38 -31.58
C CYS A 119 -2.11 -4.36 -32.59
N MET A 120 -1.46 -4.64 -33.74
CA MET A 120 -2.10 -5.37 -34.85
C MET A 120 -2.04 -6.89 -34.74
N ASN A 121 -1.24 -7.45 -33.81
CA ASN A 121 -1.13 -8.88 -33.59
C ASN A 121 -1.17 -9.21 -32.09
N ASN A 122 -2.14 -10.05 -31.69
CA ASN A 122 -2.28 -10.53 -30.32
C ASN A 122 -1.03 -11.27 -29.81
N ASP A 123 -0.26 -11.88 -30.70
CA ASP A 123 0.96 -12.63 -30.34
C ASP A 123 2.15 -11.71 -30.01
N ILE A 124 2.08 -10.42 -30.39
CA ILE A 124 3.14 -9.41 -30.15
C ILE A 124 2.79 -8.55 -28.93
N CYS A 125 1.50 -8.36 -28.64
CA CYS A 125 1.02 -7.41 -27.64
C CYS A 125 1.37 -7.78 -26.19
N GLY A 126 1.68 -9.06 -25.91
CA GLY A 126 2.26 -9.50 -24.62
C GLY A 126 1.51 -8.94 -23.41
N CYS A 127 0.18 -9.04 -23.40
CA CYS A 127 -0.78 -8.30 -22.56
C CYS A 127 -0.69 -8.54 -21.03
N VAL A 128 0.47 -8.30 -20.42
CA VAL A 128 0.82 -8.64 -19.03
C VAL A 128 0.11 -7.74 -18.01
N GLN A 129 -0.28 -6.51 -18.39
CA GLN A 129 -0.90 -5.53 -17.49
C GLN A 129 -2.20 -6.03 -16.85
N ARG A 130 -3.05 -6.70 -17.64
CA ARG A 130 -4.32 -7.25 -17.16
C ARG A 130 -4.11 -8.32 -16.09
N THR A 131 -3.15 -9.22 -16.32
CA THR A 131 -2.88 -10.35 -15.43
C THR A 131 -2.11 -9.97 -14.18
N SER A 132 -1.22 -8.99 -14.27
CA SER A 132 -0.32 -8.62 -13.18
C SER A 132 -0.87 -7.48 -12.31
N TYR A 133 -1.48 -6.49 -12.94
CA TYR A 133 -1.92 -5.25 -12.27
C TYR A 133 -3.44 -5.07 -12.29
N GLY A 134 -4.18 -5.84 -13.10
CA GLY A 134 -5.63 -5.64 -13.23
C GLY A 134 -6.00 -4.30 -13.88
N LEU A 135 -5.12 -3.80 -14.76
CA LEU A 135 -5.30 -2.59 -15.56
C LEU A 135 -5.55 -2.95 -17.04
N PRO A 136 -6.19 -2.07 -17.82
CA PRO A 136 -6.26 -2.21 -19.27
C PRO A 136 -4.87 -2.30 -19.89
N TYR A 137 -4.71 -3.19 -20.88
CA TYR A 137 -3.47 -3.40 -21.61
C TYR A 137 -3.50 -2.69 -22.97
N ALA A 138 -2.33 -2.51 -23.59
CA ALA A 138 -2.16 -1.80 -24.86
C ALA A 138 -3.26 -2.06 -25.92
N CYS A 139 -3.56 -3.33 -26.22
CA CYS A 139 -4.55 -3.67 -27.25
C CYS A 139 -6.00 -3.32 -26.86
N GLU A 140 -6.38 -3.44 -25.58
CA GLU A 140 -7.70 -3.01 -25.08
C GLU A 140 -7.85 -1.48 -25.24
N ILE A 141 -6.79 -0.75 -24.88
CA ILE A 141 -6.71 0.71 -25.05
C ILE A 141 -6.81 1.10 -26.53
N ALA A 142 -6.14 0.37 -27.43
CA ALA A 142 -6.22 0.58 -28.88
C ALA A 142 -7.66 0.55 -29.40
N THR A 143 -8.40 -0.49 -29.00
CA THR A 143 -9.79 -0.67 -29.41
C THR A 143 -10.65 0.48 -28.90
N LYS A 144 -10.48 0.88 -27.63
CA LYS A 144 -11.21 2.01 -27.04
C LYS A 144 -10.94 3.33 -27.77
N LEU A 145 -9.69 3.58 -28.15
CA LEU A 145 -9.30 4.75 -28.92
C LEU A 145 -9.94 4.76 -30.33
N LEU A 146 -9.97 3.60 -31.01
CA LEU A 146 -10.60 3.47 -32.34
C LEU A 146 -12.13 3.65 -32.28
N GLU A 147 -12.75 3.19 -31.20
CA GLU A 147 -14.20 3.31 -30.98
C GLU A 147 -14.61 4.66 -30.36
N GLU A 148 -13.65 5.53 -30.04
CA GLU A 148 -13.86 6.79 -29.32
C GLU A 148 -14.62 6.60 -28.00
N LYS A 149 -14.30 5.54 -27.25
CA LYS A 149 -14.95 5.20 -25.98
C LYS A 149 -14.04 5.41 -24.77
N PRO A 150 -14.63 5.75 -23.60
CA PRO A 150 -13.90 5.82 -22.34
C PRO A 150 -13.52 4.43 -21.81
N ILE A 151 -12.49 4.40 -20.97
CA ILE A 151 -12.23 3.31 -20.04
C ILE A 151 -13.21 3.44 -18.89
N LEU A 152 -13.94 2.37 -18.61
CA LEU A 152 -14.92 2.33 -17.53
C LEU A 152 -14.24 1.95 -16.20
N LEU A 153 -14.81 2.39 -15.09
CA LEU A 153 -14.26 2.12 -13.76
C LEU A 153 -14.28 0.62 -13.41
N ASP A 154 -15.26 -0.13 -13.89
CA ASP A 154 -15.37 -1.58 -13.68
C ASP A 154 -14.35 -2.39 -14.50
N GLU A 155 -13.72 -1.78 -15.51
CA GLU A 155 -12.62 -2.37 -16.28
C GLU A 155 -11.28 -2.30 -15.52
N ILE A 156 -11.23 -1.56 -14.40
CA ILE A 156 -10.05 -1.37 -13.55
C ILE A 156 -10.26 -2.09 -12.22
N HIS A 157 -9.27 -2.89 -11.80
CA HIS A 157 -9.34 -3.64 -10.55
C HIS A 157 -9.56 -2.74 -9.32
N HIS A 158 -10.46 -3.16 -8.40
CA HIS A 158 -10.90 -2.41 -7.21
C HIS A 158 -9.75 -1.82 -6.36
N HIS A 159 -8.58 -2.46 -6.37
CA HIS A 159 -7.36 -1.96 -5.72
C HIS A 159 -7.04 -0.50 -6.09
N TRP A 160 -7.12 -0.15 -7.38
CA TRP A 160 -6.74 1.18 -7.88
C TRP A 160 -7.74 2.27 -7.54
N HIS A 161 -8.95 1.89 -7.13
CA HIS A 161 -9.99 2.81 -6.65
C HIS A 161 -9.84 3.13 -5.16
N ARG A 162 -8.98 2.40 -4.43
CA ARG A 162 -8.75 2.61 -3.00
C ARG A 162 -7.86 3.83 -2.78
N LEU A 163 -8.49 5.00 -2.66
CA LEU A 163 -7.84 6.30 -2.43
C LEU A 163 -8.02 6.82 -0.99
N ARG A 164 -8.19 5.92 -0.02
CA ARG A 164 -8.31 6.24 1.40
C ARG A 164 -7.72 5.13 2.25
N MET A 165 -7.19 5.50 3.42
CA MET A 165 -6.82 4.54 4.45
C MET A 165 -8.05 4.28 5.34
N GLY A 166 -8.62 3.08 5.26
CA GLY A 166 -9.71 2.60 6.13
C GLY A 166 -11.14 2.83 5.61
N GLU A 167 -11.93 1.74 5.64
CA GLU A 167 -13.40 1.60 5.85
C GLU A 167 -13.93 0.20 5.44
N GLU A 168 -13.12 -0.87 5.53
CA GLU A 168 -13.65 -2.24 5.57
C GLU A 168 -13.45 -2.76 6.99
N ILE A 169 -14.44 -2.48 7.85
CA ILE A 169 -14.55 -3.13 9.15
C ILE A 169 -14.93 -4.58 8.87
N ASN A 170 -13.94 -5.47 8.72
CA ASN A 170 -14.21 -6.88 8.96
C ASN A 170 -14.51 -6.98 10.46
N GLU A 171 -15.67 -7.57 10.81
CA GLU A 171 -16.19 -7.81 12.17
C GLU A 171 -15.29 -8.70 13.06
N VAL A 172 -13.99 -8.76 12.80
CA VAL A 172 -13.04 -9.45 13.67
C VAL A 172 -12.51 -8.41 14.64
N ASP A 173 -13.16 -8.37 15.81
CA ASP A 173 -12.86 -7.54 16.98
C ASP A 173 -11.42 -7.78 17.48
N PHE A 174 -10.43 -7.20 16.81
CA PHE A 174 -9.06 -7.13 17.29
C PHE A 174 -8.95 -5.96 18.27
N CYS A 175 -9.29 -6.21 19.53
CA CYS A 175 -9.21 -5.20 20.57
C CYS A 175 -7.77 -5.06 21.11
N VAL A 176 -7.05 -4.06 20.60
CA VAL A 176 -5.68 -3.71 21.03
C VAL A 176 -5.61 -3.46 22.55
N GLU A 177 -6.69 -2.96 23.15
CA GLU A 177 -6.75 -2.66 24.59
C GLU A 177 -6.65 -3.90 25.47
N VAL A 178 -7.22 -5.04 25.05
CA VAL A 178 -7.16 -6.30 25.79
C VAL A 178 -5.73 -6.83 25.83
N GLU A 179 -5.06 -6.84 24.67
CA GLU A 179 -3.66 -7.27 24.54
C GLU A 179 -2.71 -6.34 25.32
N LEU A 180 -2.90 -5.02 25.23
CA LEU A 180 -2.10 -4.05 26.00
C LEU A 180 -2.26 -4.27 27.50
N LYS A 181 -3.49 -4.45 28.01
CA LYS A 181 -3.73 -4.75 29.42
C LYS A 181 -3.02 -6.03 29.86
N ALA A 182 -3.08 -7.09 29.07
CA ALA A 182 -2.38 -8.35 29.36
C ALA A 182 -0.85 -8.21 29.34
N ILE A 183 -0.28 -7.37 28.47
CA ILE A 183 1.16 -7.04 28.49
C ILE A 183 1.51 -6.29 29.77
N VAL A 184 0.75 -5.25 30.12
CA VAL A 184 0.98 -4.43 31.31
C VAL A 184 0.90 -5.25 32.59
N GLU A 185 -0.07 -6.15 32.71
CA GLU A 185 -0.19 -7.05 33.86
C GLU A 185 0.99 -8.01 33.97
N ARG A 186 1.44 -8.60 32.85
CA ARG A 186 2.64 -9.45 32.85
C ARG A 186 3.86 -8.68 33.33
N LEU A 187 4.08 -7.48 32.83
CA LEU A 187 5.21 -6.63 33.25
C LEU A 187 5.17 -6.26 34.74
N LYS A 188 3.98 -5.94 35.26
CA LYS A 188 3.79 -5.70 36.70
C LYS A 188 4.12 -6.93 37.55
N ASN A 189 3.74 -8.12 37.09
CA ASN A 189 4.07 -9.37 37.77
C ASN A 189 5.59 -9.64 37.79
N TYR A 190 6.32 -9.30 36.73
CA TYR A 190 7.78 -9.42 36.71
C TYR A 190 8.49 -8.45 37.66
N LEU A 191 7.96 -7.23 37.82
CA LEU A 191 8.53 -6.18 38.67
C LEU A 191 8.17 -6.33 40.16
N SER A 192 7.25 -7.23 40.50
CA SER A 192 6.80 -7.48 41.88
C SER A 192 7.45 -8.70 42.55
N PHE A 193 8.28 -9.46 41.83
CA PHE A 193 9.19 -10.41 42.47
C PHE A 193 10.38 -9.63 43.07
N PRO A 194 10.65 -9.74 44.38
CA PRO A 194 11.89 -9.20 44.94
C PRO A 194 13.06 -9.88 44.24
N ASN A 195 14.07 -9.10 43.83
CA ASN A 195 15.37 -9.65 43.45
C ASN A 195 15.91 -10.42 44.67
N GLU A 196 15.73 -11.74 44.70
CA GLU A 196 16.50 -12.61 45.59
C GLU A 196 17.95 -12.59 45.10
N ALA A 197 18.82 -12.09 45.97
CA ALA A 197 20.26 -11.96 45.79
C ALA A 197 20.99 -13.31 45.87
#